data_AF-A0A3N7GW76-F1
#
_entry.id   AF-A0A3N7GW76-F1
#
_cell.length_a   1.000
_cell.length_b   1.000
_cell.length_c   1.000
_cell.angle_alpha   90.00
_cell.angle_beta   90.00
_cell.angle_gamma   90.00
#
_symmetry.space_group_name_H-M   'P 1'
#
loop_
_entity.id
_entity.type
_entity.pdbx_description
1 polymer ?
#
loop_
_entity_poly.entity_id
_entity_poly.type
_entity_poly.pdbx_seq_one_letter_code
_entity_poly.pdbx_strand_id
1 'polypeptide(L)'
;MPSTVTRGADADDMTREAAKAFNAKAYARSTQLLTTLVDADTTNVRNRYYLGLSYLGEKKYQQSVDILQPVADGTAVYADDARYFVAVALWRLGKQDDARHYATRVTSQSDYHRKARKLADRLMQ
;
A
#
# COMPACT_ATOMS: atom_id res chain seq x y z
N MET A 1 -23.15 22.72 18.20
CA MET A 1 -21.82 22.06 18.08
C MET A 1 -21.99 20.66 17.51
N PRO A 2 -21.70 20.41 16.23
CA PRO A 2 -21.68 19.06 15.67
C PRO A 2 -20.25 18.70 15.28
N SER A 3 -19.41 18.26 16.21
CA SER A 3 -17.95 18.23 15.95
C SER A 3 -17.36 16.83 15.76
N THR A 4 -18.11 15.77 16.05
CA THR A 4 -17.59 14.39 16.03
C THR A 4 -18.38 13.46 15.10
N VAL A 5 -19.72 13.54 15.11
CA VAL A 5 -20.58 12.69 14.27
C VAL A 5 -20.43 13.01 12.78
N THR A 6 -20.41 14.29 12.41
CA THR A 6 -20.27 14.71 11.00
C THR A 6 -18.93 14.29 10.41
N ARG A 7 -17.83 14.55 11.13
CA ARG A 7 -16.46 14.22 10.68
C ARG A 7 -16.26 12.72 10.45
N GLY A 8 -16.85 11.86 11.29
CA GLY A 8 -16.78 10.41 11.12
C GLY A 8 -17.54 9.92 9.89
N ALA A 9 -18.76 10.43 9.67
CA ALA A 9 -19.55 10.11 8.50
C ALA A 9 -18.88 10.55 7.19
N ASP A 10 -18.27 11.75 7.18
CA ASP A 10 -17.53 12.28 6.02
C ASP A 10 -16.31 11.40 5.69
N ALA A 11 -15.58 10.92 6.72
CA ALA A 11 -14.43 10.05 6.54
C ALA A 11 -14.83 8.66 6.00
N ASP A 12 -15.96 8.11 6.46
CA ASP A 12 -16.49 6.85 5.97
C ASP A 12 -16.93 6.94 4.49
N ASP A 13 -17.59 8.03 4.11
CA ASP A 13 -17.97 8.31 2.72
C ASP A 13 -16.74 8.44 1.82
N MET A 14 -15.74 9.21 2.26
CA MET A 14 -14.48 9.36 1.53
C MET A 14 -13.72 8.03 1.40
N THR A 15 -13.77 7.18 2.43
CA THR A 15 -13.19 5.83 2.39
C THR A 15 -13.89 4.96 1.35
N ARG A 16 -15.24 5.02 1.27
CA ARG A 16 -16.01 4.31 0.24
C ARG A 16 -15.68 4.81 -1.16
N GLU A 17 -15.59 6.12 -1.35
CA GLU A 17 -15.25 6.72 -2.65
C GLU A 17 -13.83 6.34 -3.09
N ALA A 18 -12.86 6.40 -2.16
CA ALA A 18 -11.49 5.96 -2.41
C ALA A 18 -11.43 4.51 -2.86
N ALA A 19 -12.12 3.60 -2.16
CA ALA A 19 -12.18 2.18 -2.52
C ALA A 19 -12.82 1.98 -3.91
N LYS A 20 -13.88 2.71 -4.22
CA LYS A 20 -14.52 2.68 -5.55
C LYS A 20 -13.56 3.16 -6.64
N ALA A 21 -12.86 4.26 -6.41
CA ALA A 21 -11.86 4.79 -7.34
C ALA A 21 -10.70 3.79 -7.54
N PHE A 22 -10.19 3.20 -6.46
CA PHE A 22 -9.15 2.17 -6.51
C PHE A 22 -9.57 0.96 -7.34
N ASN A 23 -10.76 0.42 -7.09
CA ASN A 23 -11.30 -0.74 -7.81
C ASN A 23 -11.55 -0.43 -9.30
N ALA A 24 -11.92 0.81 -9.62
CA ALA A 24 -12.03 1.31 -10.98
C ALA A 24 -10.67 1.62 -11.64
N LYS A 25 -9.54 1.37 -10.96
CA LYS A 25 -8.17 1.72 -11.37
C LYS A 25 -7.96 3.22 -11.59
N ALA A 26 -8.85 4.05 -11.07
CA ALA A 26 -8.72 5.50 -11.06
C ALA A 26 -7.75 5.92 -9.93
N TYR A 27 -6.49 5.48 -10.05
CA TYR A 27 -5.51 5.57 -8.97
C TYR A 27 -5.22 7.02 -8.56
N ALA A 28 -5.16 7.97 -9.49
CA ALA A 28 -5.00 9.38 -9.16
C ALA A 28 -6.12 9.91 -8.25
N ARG A 29 -7.38 9.53 -8.51
CA ARG A 29 -8.52 9.91 -7.65
C ARG A 29 -8.46 9.20 -6.30
N SER A 30 -8.13 7.91 -6.30
CA SER A 30 -7.93 7.12 -5.09
C SER A 30 -6.87 7.74 -4.18
N THR A 31 -5.71 8.10 -4.74
CA THR A 31 -4.60 8.75 -4.04
C THR A 31 -5.04 10.07 -3.41
N GLN A 32 -5.73 10.94 -4.15
CA GLN A 32 -6.20 12.22 -3.60
C GLN A 32 -7.05 12.02 -2.33
N LEU A 33 -8.02 11.11 -2.39
CA LEU A 33 -8.93 10.83 -1.27
C LEU A 33 -8.19 10.15 -0.10
N LEU A 34 -7.32 9.19 -0.39
CA LEU A 34 -6.57 8.44 0.61
C LEU A 34 -5.49 9.26 1.28
N THR A 35 -4.88 10.23 0.60
CA THR A 35 -3.96 11.19 1.22
C THR A 35 -4.69 11.96 2.32
N THR A 36 -5.87 12.53 2.03
CA THR A 36 -6.66 13.23 3.05
C THR A 36 -7.04 12.32 4.22
N LEU A 37 -7.41 11.07 3.95
CA LEU A 37 -7.75 10.09 4.99
C LEU A 37 -6.55 9.71 5.87
N VAL A 38 -5.37 9.52 5.27
CA VAL A 38 -4.14 9.16 6.00
C VAL A 38 -3.59 10.36 6.78
N ASP A 39 -3.70 11.57 6.25
CA ASP A 39 -3.30 12.79 6.97
C ASP A 39 -4.20 13.05 8.19
N ALA A 40 -5.48 12.69 8.09
CA ALA A 40 -6.43 12.80 9.20
C ALA A 40 -6.23 11.70 10.27
N ASP A 41 -5.83 10.48 9.87
CA ASP A 41 -5.50 9.37 10.76
C ASP A 41 -4.34 8.53 10.22
N THR A 42 -3.14 8.83 10.73
CA THR A 42 -1.90 8.16 10.32
C THR A 42 -1.76 6.73 10.86
N THR A 43 -2.66 6.31 11.76
CA THR A 43 -2.68 4.98 12.37
C THR A 43 -3.55 4.00 11.59
N ASN A 44 -4.39 4.49 10.67
CA ASN A 44 -5.24 3.65 9.84
C ASN A 44 -4.42 2.90 8.78
N VAL A 45 -4.00 1.69 9.14
CA VAL A 45 -3.15 0.83 8.29
C VAL A 45 -3.84 0.48 6.97
N ARG A 46 -5.17 0.33 6.97
CA ARG A 46 -5.94 0.04 5.74
C ARG A 46 -5.80 1.19 4.74
N ASN A 47 -6.00 2.42 5.18
CA ASN A 47 -5.92 3.59 4.31
C ASN A 47 -4.49 3.77 3.78
N ARG A 48 -3.47 3.56 4.62
CA ARG A 48 -2.07 3.58 4.21
C ARG A 48 -1.76 2.50 3.17
N TYR A 49 -2.23 1.27 3.40
CA TYR A 49 -2.07 0.18 2.45
C TYR A 49 -2.64 0.53 1.07
N TYR A 50 -3.90 0.97 0.99
CA TYR A 50 -4.50 1.35 -0.29
C TYR A 50 -3.89 2.61 -0.89
N LEU A 51 -3.41 3.56 -0.09
CA LEU A 51 -2.69 4.74 -0.58
C LEU A 51 -1.41 4.32 -1.29
N GLY A 52 -0.64 3.43 -0.66
CA GLY A 52 0.56 2.84 -1.23
C GLY A 52 0.31 2.12 -2.54
N LEU A 53 -0.74 1.30 -2.61
CA LEU A 53 -1.14 0.64 -3.85
C LEU A 53 -1.60 1.61 -4.94
N SER A 54 -2.26 2.71 -4.56
CA SER A 54 -2.67 3.76 -5.49
C SER A 54 -1.44 4.46 -6.07
N TYR A 55 -0.45 4.82 -5.24
CA TYR A 55 0.84 5.32 -5.71
C TYR A 55 1.55 4.34 -6.64
N LEU A 56 1.54 3.04 -6.32
CA LEU A 56 2.10 2.01 -7.20
C LEU A 56 1.40 1.97 -8.57
N GLY A 57 0.07 2.06 -8.58
CA GLY A 57 -0.75 2.14 -9.80
C GLY A 57 -0.47 3.37 -10.64
N GLU A 58 -0.13 4.49 -10.01
CA GLU A 58 0.34 5.72 -10.67
C GLU A 58 1.83 5.67 -11.09
N LYS A 59 2.54 4.57 -10.82
CA LYS A 59 3.99 4.43 -11.04
C LYS A 59 4.83 5.39 -10.17
N LYS A 60 4.26 5.91 -9.09
CA LYS A 60 4.92 6.73 -8.06
C LYS A 60 5.63 5.82 -7.06
N TYR A 61 6.66 5.13 -7.52
CA TYR A 61 7.25 4.02 -6.77
C TYR A 61 7.89 4.44 -5.45
N GLN A 62 8.58 5.58 -5.40
CA GLN A 62 9.20 6.05 -4.15
C GLN A 62 8.13 6.35 -3.10
N GLN A 63 7.06 7.07 -3.47
CA GLN A 63 5.93 7.35 -2.57
C GLN A 63 5.21 6.06 -2.14
N SER A 64 5.10 5.08 -3.03
CA SER A 64 4.58 3.75 -2.68
C SER A 64 5.44 3.07 -1.61
N VAL A 65 6.77 3.13 -1.71
CA VAL A 65 7.68 2.58 -0.70
C VAL A 65 7.51 3.32 0.62
N ASP A 66 7.56 4.65 0.60
CA ASP A 66 7.50 5.49 1.81
C ASP A 66 6.23 5.21 2.62
N ILE A 67 5.09 4.97 1.95
CA ILE A 67 3.82 4.66 2.60
C ILE A 67 3.69 3.20 3.04
N LEU A 68 4.11 2.24 2.21
CA LEU A 68 3.91 0.81 2.48
C LEU A 68 4.97 0.19 3.37
N GLN A 69 6.20 0.72 3.37
CA GLN A 69 7.30 0.13 4.12
C GLN A 69 6.99 0.01 5.62
N PRO A 70 6.44 1.04 6.31
CA PRO A 70 6.04 0.88 7.71
C PRO A 70 4.92 -0.15 7.93
N VAL A 71 4.05 -0.36 6.92
CA VAL A 71 3.02 -1.42 6.96
C VAL A 71 3.67 -2.79 6.82
N ALA A 72 4.63 -2.92 5.90
CA ALA A 72 5.38 -4.15 5.62
C ALA A 72 6.27 -4.58 6.80
N ASP A 73 6.84 -3.63 7.52
CA ASP A 73 7.70 -3.89 8.68
C ASP A 73 6.92 -4.11 9.98
N GLY A 74 5.62 -3.83 9.99
CA GLY A 74 4.72 -4.07 11.12
C GLY A 74 4.15 -5.51 11.19
N THR A 75 3.16 -5.68 12.06
CA THR A 75 2.45 -6.95 12.33
C THR A 75 0.98 -6.92 11.90
N ALA A 76 0.56 -5.88 11.18
CA ALA A 76 -0.82 -5.74 10.73
C ALA A 76 -1.20 -6.81 9.69
N VAL A 77 -2.51 -7.02 9.50
CA VAL A 77 -3.07 -7.99 8.53
C VAL A 77 -2.55 -7.79 7.10
N TYR A 78 -2.15 -6.57 6.75
CA TYR A 78 -1.61 -6.21 5.44
C TYR A 78 -0.09 -6.35 5.33
N ALA A 79 0.63 -6.77 6.38
CA ALA A 79 2.10 -6.70 6.40
C ALA A 79 2.73 -7.57 5.30
N ASP A 80 2.31 -8.82 5.12
CA ASP A 80 2.87 -9.68 4.07
C ASP A 80 2.53 -9.20 2.66
N ASP A 81 1.31 -8.73 2.45
CA ASP A 81 0.92 -8.14 1.17
C ASP A 81 1.74 -6.88 0.89
N ALA A 82 1.90 -6.00 1.89
CA ALA A 82 2.69 -4.79 1.78
C ALA A 82 4.16 -5.12 1.48
N ARG A 83 4.75 -6.17 2.08
CA ARG A 83 6.11 -6.64 1.73
C ARG A 83 6.22 -6.94 0.24
N TYR A 84 5.24 -7.65 -0.34
CA TYR A 84 5.25 -7.91 -1.78
C TYR A 84 5.21 -6.60 -2.59
N PHE A 85 4.33 -5.68 -2.25
CA PHE A 85 4.18 -4.44 -3.01
C PHE A 85 5.36 -3.46 -2.83
N VAL A 86 5.97 -3.42 -1.65
CA VAL A 86 7.24 -2.72 -1.41
C VAL A 86 8.34 -3.33 -2.29
N ALA A 87 8.45 -4.66 -2.33
CA ALA A 87 9.42 -5.33 -3.21
C ALA A 87 9.22 -4.98 -4.68
N VAL A 88 7.97 -4.94 -5.16
CA VAL A 88 7.66 -4.51 -6.53
C VAL A 88 8.07 -3.06 -6.76
N ALA A 89 7.73 -2.14 -5.86
CA ALA A 89 8.08 -0.73 -6.00
C ALA A 89 9.61 -0.51 -6.00
N LEU A 90 10.34 -1.17 -5.09
CA LEU A 90 11.80 -1.13 -5.01
C LEU A 90 12.46 -1.70 -6.26
N TRP A 91 11.93 -2.81 -6.80
CA TRP A 91 12.41 -3.37 -8.07
C TRP A 91 12.24 -2.38 -9.22
N ARG A 92 11.12 -1.66 -9.27
CA ARG A 92 10.87 -0.62 -10.29
C ARG A 92 11.76 0.62 -10.13
N LEU A 93 12.31 0.84 -8.93
CA LEU A 93 13.32 1.86 -8.64
C LEU A 93 14.76 1.38 -8.91
N GLY A 94 14.96 0.13 -9.33
CA GLY A 94 16.29 -0.45 -9.52
C GLY A 94 17.00 -0.86 -8.23
N LYS A 95 16.31 -0.80 -7.07
CA LYS A 95 16.85 -1.21 -5.77
C LYS A 95 16.72 -2.73 -5.59
N GLN A 96 17.51 -3.48 -6.34
CA GLN A 96 17.37 -4.94 -6.47
C GLN A 96 17.56 -5.69 -5.14
N ASP A 97 18.56 -5.29 -4.34
CA ASP A 97 18.83 -5.94 -3.05
C ASP A 97 17.71 -5.73 -2.04
N ASP A 98 17.22 -4.50 -1.91
CA ASP A 98 16.08 -4.18 -1.03
C ASP A 98 14.81 -4.88 -1.52
N ALA A 99 14.57 -4.89 -2.84
CA ALA A 99 13.43 -5.60 -3.42
C ALA A 99 13.48 -7.09 -3.09
N ARG A 100 14.66 -7.72 -3.19
CA ARG A 100 14.85 -9.13 -2.81
C ARG A 100 14.62 -9.33 -1.31
N HIS A 101 15.14 -8.45 -0.46
CA HIS A 101 14.94 -8.50 0.99
C HIS A 101 13.45 -8.55 1.37
N TYR A 102 12.63 -7.66 0.79
CA TYR A 102 11.19 -7.66 1.06
C TYR A 102 10.46 -8.85 0.43
N ALA A 103 10.83 -9.26 -0.79
CA ALA A 103 10.18 -10.36 -1.49
C ALA A 103 10.36 -11.72 -0.80
N THR A 104 11.53 -12.01 -0.22
CA THR A 104 11.79 -13.28 0.47
C THR A 104 11.09 -13.40 1.82
N ARG A 105 10.67 -12.28 2.41
CA ARG A 105 9.97 -12.22 3.71
C ARG A 105 8.46 -12.39 3.60
N VAL A 106 7.89 -12.45 2.40
CA VAL A 106 6.46 -12.69 2.20
C VAL A 106 6.14 -14.14 2.55
N THR A 107 5.40 -14.36 3.63
CA THR A 107 5.05 -15.72 4.08
C THR A 107 3.97 -16.36 3.20
N SER A 108 3.75 -17.67 3.38
CA SER A 108 2.70 -18.42 2.67
C SER A 108 1.27 -18.03 3.05
N GLN A 109 1.07 -17.18 4.07
CA GLN A 109 -0.24 -16.66 4.46
C GLN A 109 -0.76 -15.60 3.50
N SER A 110 0.11 -14.96 2.73
CA SER A 110 -0.28 -13.97 1.72
C SER A 110 -0.60 -14.61 0.38
N ASP A 111 -1.66 -14.13 -0.26
CA ASP A 111 -1.99 -14.46 -1.65
C ASP A 111 -0.86 -14.12 -2.64
N TYR A 112 0.04 -13.22 -2.24
CA TYR A 112 1.17 -12.78 -3.04
C TYR A 112 2.44 -13.62 -2.85
N HIS A 113 2.45 -14.61 -1.94
CA HIS A 113 3.63 -15.45 -1.67
C HIS A 113 4.29 -16.01 -2.93
N ARG A 114 3.49 -16.63 -3.81
CA ARG A 114 4.01 -17.22 -5.06
C ARG A 114 4.60 -16.16 -6.00
N LYS A 115 4.03 -14.96 -6.03
CA LYS A 115 4.53 -13.86 -6.86
C LYS A 115 5.81 -13.27 -6.26
N ALA A 116 5.86 -13.14 -4.95
CA ALA A 116 7.04 -12.67 -4.22
C ALA A 116 8.22 -13.61 -4.42
N ARG A 117 8.01 -14.93 -4.31
CA ARG A 117 9.07 -15.92 -4.56
C ARG A 117 9.62 -15.83 -5.98
N LYS A 118 8.75 -15.75 -6.99
CA LYS A 118 9.17 -15.56 -8.39
C LYS A 118 9.97 -14.27 -8.60
N LEU A 119 9.58 -13.19 -7.92
CA LEU A 119 10.33 -11.93 -7.98
C LEU A 119 11.71 -12.09 -7.34
N ALA A 120 11.80 -12.70 -6.16
CA ALA A 120 13.07 -12.96 -5.49
C ALA A 120 14.00 -13.83 -6.34
N ASP A 121 13.48 -14.91 -6.95
CA ASP A 121 14.26 -15.81 -7.81
C ASP A 121 14.81 -15.11 -9.06
N ARG A 122 14.08 -14.10 -9.58
CA ARG A 122 14.56 -13.28 -10.70
C ARG A 122 15.65 -12.30 -10.28
N LEU A 123 15.63 -11.82 -9.03
CA LEU A 123 16.61 -10.86 -8.50
C LEU A 123 17.91 -11.50 -7.99
N MET A 124 18.08 -12.81 -8.22
CA MET A 124 19.30 -13.58 -7.89
C MET A 124 20.13 -13.96 -9.13
N GLN A 125 19.64 -13.63 -10.32
CA GLN A 125 20.30 -13.90 -11.61
C GLN A 125 20.97 -12.63 -12.12
#